data_AF-A0A060BV75-F1
#
_entry.id   AF-A0A060BV75-F1
#
_cell.length_a   1.000
_cell.length_b   1.000
_cell.length_c   1.000
_cell.angle_alpha   90.00
_cell.angle_beta   90.00
_cell.angle_gamma   90.00
#
_symmetry.space_group_name_H-M   'P 1'
#
loop_
_entity.id
_entity.type
_entity.pdbx_description
1 polymer ?
#
loop_
_entity_poly.entity_id
_entity_poly.type
_entity_poly.pdbx_seq_one_letter_code
_entity_poly.pdbx_strand_id
1 'polypeptide(L)'
;TPPIPAGCQWGIFLRNHDELTLEMVTDEDRDYMWSEYAHDPRMKANIGIRRRLAPLLDNDINRMELFHALLLSLPGSPVLYYGDEIGMGDNIWLGDRDGVRTPMQWTGDRNAGFSRVTPGRLALPV
;
A
#
# COMPACT_ATOMS: atom_id res chain seq x y z
N THR A 1 22.78 -6.25 -6.79
CA THR A 1 21.66 -6.45 -7.74
C THR A 1 22.20 -7.11 -8.99
N PRO A 2 21.40 -7.95 -9.68
CA PRO A 2 21.82 -8.54 -10.96
C PRO A 2 22.18 -7.43 -11.96
N PRO A 3 23.19 -7.63 -12.82
CA PRO A 3 23.52 -6.66 -13.86
C PRO A 3 22.33 -6.50 -14.82
N ILE A 4 21.93 -5.26 -15.08
CA ILE A 4 20.85 -4.94 -16.01
C ILE A 4 21.42 -4.48 -17.36
N PRO A 5 20.68 -4.66 -18.47
CA PRO A 5 21.09 -4.15 -19.77
C PRO A 5 21.29 -2.62 -19.79
N ALA A 6 22.15 -2.14 -20.69
CA ALA A 6 22.33 -0.71 -20.89
C ALA A 6 21.03 -0.03 -21.33
N GLY A 7 20.69 1.11 -20.70
CA GLY A 7 19.44 1.84 -20.96
C GLY A 7 18.22 1.34 -20.16
N CYS A 8 18.36 0.27 -19.38
CA CYS A 8 17.33 -0.18 -18.44
C CYS A 8 17.57 0.36 -17.02
N GLN A 9 16.51 0.42 -16.21
CA GLN A 9 16.58 0.81 -14.80
C GLN A 9 15.51 0.04 -14.00
N TRP A 10 15.78 -0.22 -12.72
CA TRP A 10 14.80 -0.81 -11.81
C TRP A 10 13.70 0.19 -11.45
N GLY A 11 12.45 -0.26 -11.41
CA GLY A 11 11.37 0.45 -10.72
C GLY A 11 11.28 -0.06 -9.30
N ILE A 12 11.44 0.84 -8.32
CA ILE A 12 11.39 0.50 -6.90
C ILE A 12 10.12 1.09 -6.29
N PHE A 13 9.41 0.31 -5.48
CA PHE A 13 8.16 0.71 -4.84
C PHE A 13 7.97 -0.03 -3.52
N LEU A 14 7.21 0.55 -2.60
CA LEU A 14 6.86 -0.07 -1.31
C LEU A 14 5.50 -0.77 -1.38
N ARG A 15 4.52 -0.10 -1.96
CA ARG A 15 3.15 -0.60 -2.18
C ARG A 15 2.65 -0.13 -3.54
N ASN A 16 1.54 -0.73 -3.96
CA ASN A 16 0.85 -0.40 -5.21
C ASN A 16 -0.67 -0.61 -5.01
N HIS A 17 -1.41 -0.56 -6.11
CA HIS A 17 -2.86 -0.75 -6.14
C HIS A 17 -3.32 -2.21 -5.90
N ASP A 18 -2.38 -3.14 -5.75
CA ASP A 18 -2.63 -4.55 -5.48
C ASP A 18 -2.25 -4.91 -4.05
N GLU A 19 -2.54 -6.15 -3.66
CA GLU A 19 -2.02 -6.74 -2.45
C GLU A 19 -0.49 -6.77 -2.45
N LEU A 20 0.10 -6.78 -1.26
CA LEU A 20 1.50 -7.11 -1.10
C LEU A 20 1.64 -8.61 -1.41
N THR A 21 2.04 -8.92 -2.65
CA THR A 21 2.16 -10.29 -3.13
C THR A 21 3.30 -11.02 -2.43
N LEU A 22 3.01 -12.23 -1.96
CA LEU A 22 3.97 -13.16 -1.34
C LEU A 22 4.08 -14.45 -2.17
N GLU A 23 3.83 -14.36 -3.47
CA GLU A 23 3.89 -15.51 -4.39
C GLU A 23 5.34 -15.96 -4.66
N MET A 24 6.28 -15.01 -4.68
CA MET A 24 7.68 -15.23 -5.05
C MET A 24 8.61 -15.42 -3.85
N VAL A 25 8.05 -15.59 -2.65
CA VAL A 25 8.81 -15.83 -1.41
C VAL A 25 8.65 -17.29 -0.95
N THR A 26 9.55 -17.72 -0.07
CA THR A 26 9.49 -19.07 0.51
C THR A 26 8.24 -19.24 1.38
N ASP A 27 7.83 -20.49 1.63
CA ASP A 27 6.67 -20.76 2.49
C ASP A 27 6.88 -20.27 3.93
N GLU A 28 8.12 -20.38 4.45
CA GLU A 28 8.50 -19.89 5.78
C GLU A 28 8.41 -18.35 5.88
N ASP A 29 8.95 -17.63 4.89
CA ASP A 29 8.85 -16.17 4.84
C ASP A 29 7.39 -15.72 4.70
N ARG A 30 6.58 -16.46 3.92
CA ARG A 30 5.16 -16.17 3.74
C ARG A 30 4.40 -16.30 5.06
N ASP A 31 4.62 -17.38 5.79
CA ASP A 31 3.97 -17.62 7.07
C ASP A 31 4.38 -16.55 8.10
N TYR A 32 5.66 -16.16 8.11
CA TYR A 32 6.16 -15.05 8.92
C TYR A 32 5.48 -13.72 8.57
N MET A 33 5.41 -13.38 7.28
CA MET A 33 4.76 -12.15 6.82
C MET A 33 3.28 -12.11 7.20
N TRP A 34 2.59 -13.26 7.13
CA TRP A 34 1.21 -13.36 7.58
C TRP A 34 1.06 -13.23 9.09
N SER A 35 1.96 -13.82 9.89
CA SER A 35 1.88 -13.73 11.35
C SER A 35 2.11 -12.32 11.85
N GLU A 36 3.04 -11.59 11.24
CA GLU A 36 3.43 -10.24 11.66
C GLU A 36 2.51 -9.15 11.10
N TYR A 37 2.11 -9.22 9.83
CA TYR A 37 1.45 -8.08 9.16
C TYR A 37 -0.05 -8.31 8.86
N ALA A 38 -0.55 -9.53 8.99
CA ALA A 38 -1.92 -9.92 8.67
C ALA A 38 -2.60 -10.72 9.79
N HIS A 39 -2.68 -10.12 10.98
CA HIS A 39 -3.32 -10.74 12.16
C HIS A 39 -4.81 -11.06 11.94
N ASP A 40 -5.52 -10.23 11.16
CA ASP A 40 -6.91 -10.52 10.80
C ASP A 40 -6.95 -11.28 9.46
N PRO A 41 -7.65 -12.42 9.37
CA PRO A 41 -7.80 -13.16 8.11
C PRO A 41 -8.32 -12.32 6.94
N ARG A 42 -9.10 -11.26 7.21
CA ARG A 42 -9.62 -10.34 6.19
C ARG A 42 -8.53 -9.45 5.59
N MET A 43 -7.38 -9.29 6.25
CA MET A 43 -6.24 -8.56 5.69
C MET A 43 -5.54 -9.36 4.58
N LYS A 44 -5.82 -10.66 4.47
CA LYS A 44 -5.28 -11.54 3.43
C LYS A 44 -6.16 -11.47 2.18
N ALA A 45 -5.52 -11.47 1.01
CA ALA A 45 -6.17 -11.64 -0.28
C ALA A 45 -5.26 -12.45 -1.18
N ASN A 46 -5.81 -13.48 -1.82
CA ASN A 46 -5.03 -14.49 -2.55
C ASN A 46 -3.88 -15.02 -1.68
N ILE A 47 -2.63 -14.92 -2.16
CA ILE A 47 -1.42 -15.33 -1.45
C ILE A 47 -0.76 -14.12 -0.75
N GLY A 48 -1.36 -12.93 -0.78
CA GLY A 48 -0.78 -11.68 -0.29
C GLY A 48 -1.54 -10.99 0.85
N ILE A 49 -1.13 -9.75 1.14
CA ILE A 49 -1.68 -8.88 2.20
C ILE A 49 -2.24 -7.60 1.58
N ARG A 50 -3.55 -7.39 1.66
CA ARG A 50 -4.26 -6.24 1.05
C ARG A 50 -4.35 -5.03 1.98
N ARG A 51 -3.21 -4.58 2.50
CA ARG A 51 -3.10 -3.41 3.38
C ARG A 51 -2.26 -2.29 2.76
N ARG A 52 -2.50 -1.05 3.15
CA ARG A 52 -1.68 0.12 2.79
C ARG A 52 -0.41 0.21 3.64
N LEU A 53 0.56 1.02 3.20
CA LEU A 53 1.85 1.18 3.89
C LEU A 53 1.69 1.66 5.33
N ALA A 54 0.90 2.72 5.56
CA ALA A 54 0.74 3.28 6.89
C ALA A 54 0.11 2.27 7.88
N PRO A 55 -1.01 1.58 7.55
CA PRO A 55 -1.54 0.50 8.38
C PRO A 55 -0.57 -0.67 8.59
N LEU A 56 0.22 -1.06 7.58
CA LEU A 56 1.23 -2.12 7.72
C LEU A 56 2.31 -1.78 8.75
N LEU A 57 2.60 -0.49 8.93
CA LEU A 57 3.64 0.01 9.84
C LEU A 57 3.04 0.58 11.14
N ASP A 58 1.80 0.19 11.49
CA ASP A 58 1.07 0.66 12.67
C ASP A 58 0.96 2.19 12.78
N ASN A 59 1.00 2.87 11.63
CA ASN A 59 1.02 4.33 11.52
C ASN A 59 2.20 4.99 12.28
N ASP A 60 3.31 4.26 12.48
CA ASP A 60 4.55 4.79 13.06
C ASP A 60 5.30 5.65 12.03
N ILE A 61 5.33 6.95 12.29
CA ILE A 61 5.97 7.95 11.43
C ILE A 61 7.44 7.64 11.19
N ASN A 62 8.17 7.20 12.22
CA ASN A 62 9.60 6.93 12.09
C ASN A 62 9.85 5.75 11.15
N ARG A 63 9.00 4.71 11.21
CA ARG A 63 9.07 3.58 10.29
C ARG A 63 8.72 4.03 8.88
N MET A 64 7.63 4.78 8.71
CA MET A 64 7.22 5.28 7.40
C MET A 64 8.32 6.13 6.74
N GLU A 65 8.95 7.04 7.48
CA GLU A 65 10.07 7.84 7.01
C GLU A 65 11.28 6.98 6.64
N LEU A 66 11.63 5.97 7.46
CA LEU A 66 12.71 5.05 7.18
C LEU A 66 12.49 4.28 5.86
N PHE A 67 11.28 3.74 5.65
CA PHE A 67 10.96 3.03 4.41
C PHE A 67 10.97 3.95 3.19
N HIS A 68 10.52 5.20 3.31
CA HIS A 68 10.65 6.19 2.23
C HIS A 68 12.10 6.59 1.97
N ALA A 69 12.92 6.74 3.02
CA ALA A 69 14.35 7.01 2.87
C ALA A 69 15.06 5.85 2.15
N LEU A 70 14.70 4.60 2.46
CA LEU A 70 15.20 3.42 1.73
C LEU A 70 14.73 3.44 0.26
N LEU A 71 13.45 3.70 0.01
CA LEU A 71 12.90 3.80 -1.34
C LEU A 71 13.65 4.84 -2.19
N LEU A 72 13.98 6.00 -1.62
CA LEU A 72 14.65 7.09 -2.34
C LEU A 72 16.16 6.92 -2.46
N SER A 73 16.77 6.02 -1.67
CA SER A 73 18.22 5.80 -1.67
C SER A 73 18.67 4.56 -2.43
N LEU A 74 17.78 3.61 -2.69
CA LEU A 74 18.09 2.42 -3.46
C LEU A 74 18.30 2.75 -4.95
N PRO A 75 19.18 2.01 -5.66
CA PRO A 75 19.44 2.25 -7.08
C PRO A 75 18.22 1.85 -7.92
N GLY A 76 17.53 2.85 -8.47
CA GLY A 76 16.35 2.67 -9.29
C GLY A 76 15.57 3.98 -9.45
N SER A 77 14.42 3.89 -10.10
CA SER A 77 13.44 4.97 -10.19
C SER A 77 12.31 4.71 -9.18
N PRO A 78 12.14 5.55 -8.15
CA PRO A 78 11.13 5.34 -7.12
C PRO A 78 9.72 5.63 -7.66
N VAL A 79 8.77 4.78 -7.28
CA VAL A 79 7.35 4.91 -7.58
C VAL A 79 6.59 5.02 -6.26
N LEU A 80 5.89 6.14 -6.09
CA LEU A 80 5.02 6.39 -4.94
C LEU A 80 3.58 6.03 -5.29
N TYR A 81 2.90 5.40 -4.34
CA TYR A 81 1.47 5.12 -4.47
C TYR A 81 0.67 6.27 -3.84
N TYR A 82 -0.35 6.75 -4.56
CA TYR A 82 -1.09 7.95 -4.15
C TYR A 82 -1.67 7.80 -2.75
N GLY A 83 -1.53 8.84 -1.93
CA GLY A 83 -2.01 8.85 -0.56
C GLY A 83 -1.01 8.32 0.47
N ASP A 84 -0.01 7.53 0.08
CA ASP A 84 1.02 7.09 1.03
C ASP A 84 1.86 8.29 1.53
N GLU A 85 1.97 9.35 0.72
CA GLU A 85 2.62 10.62 1.10
C GLU A 85 1.91 11.39 2.22
N ILE A 86 0.61 11.12 2.43
CA ILE A 86 -0.18 11.67 3.55
C ILE A 86 -0.55 10.59 4.58
N GLY A 87 -0.01 9.38 4.46
CA GLY A 87 -0.30 8.27 5.36
C GLY A 87 -1.74 7.74 5.26
N MET A 88 -2.32 7.70 4.06
CA MET A 88 -3.68 7.14 3.86
C MET A 88 -3.79 5.71 4.42
N GLY A 89 -4.92 5.45 5.07
CA GLY A 89 -5.28 4.14 5.59
C GLY A 89 -5.93 3.23 4.54
N ASP A 90 -6.25 2.02 4.96
CA ASP A 90 -7.02 1.06 4.17
C ASP A 90 -8.38 0.76 4.81
N ASN A 91 -9.27 0.17 4.02
CA ASN A 91 -10.54 -0.36 4.50
C ASN A 91 -10.66 -1.85 4.18
N ILE A 92 -10.30 -2.70 5.14
CA ILE A 92 -10.32 -4.17 5.01
C ILE A 92 -11.71 -4.78 4.83
N TRP A 93 -12.77 -4.00 5.03
CA TRP A 93 -14.15 -4.43 4.85
C TRP A 93 -14.62 -4.34 3.40
N LEU A 94 -13.89 -3.61 2.57
CA LEU A 94 -14.15 -3.55 1.13
C LEU A 94 -13.72 -4.87 0.48
N GLY A 95 -14.44 -5.24 -0.59
CA GLY A 95 -14.18 -6.46 -1.34
C GLY A 95 -12.87 -6.38 -2.13
N ASP A 96 -12.29 -7.54 -2.44
CA ASP A 96 -11.08 -7.68 -3.25
C ASP A 96 -9.94 -6.74 -2.77
N ARG A 97 -9.43 -5.88 -3.65
CA ARG A 97 -8.32 -4.93 -3.39
C ARG A 97 -8.80 -3.50 -3.22
N ASP A 98 -10.11 -3.28 -3.17
CA ASP A 98 -10.68 -1.93 -3.11
C ASP A 98 -10.36 -1.22 -1.79
N GLY A 99 -10.00 -1.98 -0.75
CA GLY A 99 -9.54 -1.45 0.53
C GLY A 99 -8.35 -0.50 0.43
N VAL A 100 -7.48 -0.65 -0.57
CA VAL A 100 -6.32 0.24 -0.79
C VAL A 100 -6.56 1.27 -1.90
N ARG A 101 -7.75 1.26 -2.52
CA ARG A 101 -8.12 2.09 -3.69
C ARG A 101 -9.14 3.17 -3.35
N THR A 102 -9.32 3.48 -2.05
CA THR A 102 -10.23 4.52 -1.58
C THR A 102 -9.86 5.89 -2.17
N PRO A 103 -10.83 6.81 -2.29
CA PRO A 103 -10.58 8.12 -2.89
C PRO A 103 -9.54 8.95 -2.12
N MET A 104 -8.77 9.77 -2.84
CA MET A 104 -7.72 10.62 -2.26
C MET A 104 -8.29 11.63 -1.26
N GLN A 105 -7.61 11.79 -0.11
CA GLN A 105 -8.04 12.65 0.99
C GLN A 105 -7.42 14.06 0.90
N TRP A 106 -8.03 14.95 0.11
CA TRP A 106 -7.52 16.30 -0.13
C TRP A 106 -7.71 17.28 1.03
N THR A 107 -8.85 17.19 1.71
CA THR A 107 -9.25 18.12 2.79
C THR A 107 -10.06 17.40 3.85
N GLY A 108 -10.30 18.03 5.01
CA GLY A 108 -11.23 17.52 6.03
C GLY A 108 -12.72 17.73 5.72
N ASP A 109 -13.06 18.25 4.54
CA ASP A 109 -14.45 18.51 4.14
C ASP A 109 -15.15 17.21 3.67
N ARG A 110 -16.42 17.30 3.29
CA ARG A 110 -17.22 16.17 2.81
C ARG A 110 -16.51 15.39 1.70
N ASN A 111 -16.55 14.05 1.81
CA ASN A 111 -15.85 13.12 0.90
C ASN A 111 -14.33 13.41 0.81
N ALA A 112 -13.74 13.92 1.89
CA ALA A 112 -12.37 14.42 1.96
C ALA A 112 -11.99 15.39 0.83
N GLY A 113 -12.95 16.17 0.31
CA GLY A 113 -12.74 17.07 -0.82
C GLY A 113 -12.57 16.39 -2.18
N PHE A 114 -12.70 15.06 -2.27
CA PHE A 114 -12.58 14.32 -3.54
C PHE A 114 -13.73 14.62 -4.51
N SER A 115 -14.96 14.76 -4.00
CA SER A 115 -16.14 14.99 -4.83
C SER A 115 -17.27 15.69 -4.08
N ARG A 116 -18.10 16.41 -4.82
CA ARG A 116 -19.30 17.11 -4.32
C ARG A 116 -20.58 16.26 -4.40
N VAL A 117 -20.50 15.00 -4.81
CA VAL A 117 -21.68 14.10 -4.85
C VAL A 117 -22.11 13.67 -3.45
N THR A 118 -23.34 13.17 -3.30
CA THR A 118 -23.80 12.54 -2.06
C THR A 118 -22.87 11.36 -1.72
N PRO A 119 -22.42 11.17 -0.46
CA PRO A 119 -21.45 10.13 -0.11
C PRO A 119 -21.79 8.72 -0.61
N GLY A 120 -23.07 8.32 -0.53
CA GLY A 120 -23.53 7.02 -1.02
C GLY A 120 -23.54 6.84 -2.55
N ARG A 121 -23.15 7.87 -3.32
CA ARG A 121 -22.95 7.80 -4.78
C ARG A 121 -21.48 7.65 -5.17
N LEU A 122 -20.56 7.68 -4.22
CA LEU A 122 -19.16 7.40 -4.50
C LEU A 122 -19.00 5.92 -4.86
N ALA A 123 -18.08 5.63 -5.78
CA ALA A 123 -17.75 4.26 -6.15
C ALA A 123 -17.16 3.48 -4.96
N LEU A 124 -16.34 4.15 -4.16
CA LEU A 124 -15.77 3.63 -2.91
C LEU A 124 -15.92 4.66 -1.80
N PRO A 125 -16.12 4.22 -0.54
CA PRO A 125 -16.17 5.13 0.60
C PRO A 125 -14.79 5.74 0.87
N VAL A 126 -14.81 6.91 1.52
CA VAL A 126 -13.65 7.59 2.09
C VAL A 126 -13.57 7.26 3.57
#